data_AF-A0A822X9E2-F1
#
_entry.id   AF-A0A822X9E2-F1
#
_cell.length_a   1.000
_cell.length_b   1.000
_cell.length_c   1.000
_cell.angle_alpha   90.00
_cell.angle_beta   90.00
_cell.angle_gamma   90.00
#
_symmetry.space_group_name_H-M   'P 1'
#
loop_
_entity.id
_entity.type
_entity.pdbx_description
1 polymer ?
#
loop_
_entity_poly.entity_id
_entity_poly.type
_entity_poly.pdbx_seq_one_letter_code
_entity_poly.pdbx_strand_id
1 'polypeptide(L)' 'MDPLEIRYRCVRCGHIEWIEIGTTGKSCHKCGYRIFVKPRKEGPDGIKTLRAE' A
#
# COMPACT_ATOMS: atom_id res chain seq x y z
N MET A 1 -12.15 -8.74 7.06
CA MET A 1 -10.88 -8.05 6.78
C MET A 1 -10.44 -7.44 8.08
N ASP A 2 -9.30 -7.88 8.63
CA ASP A 2 -8.78 -7.32 9.86
C ASP A 2 -8.25 -5.90 9.57
N PRO A 3 -8.72 -4.84 10.25
CA PRO A 3 -8.27 -3.47 10.02
C PRO A 3 -6.76 -3.26 10.23
N LEU A 4 -6.10 -4.23 10.87
CA LEU A 4 -4.69 -4.18 11.24
C LEU A 4 -3.73 -4.52 10.09
N GLU A 5 -4.22 -5.14 9.01
CA GLU A 5 -3.39 -5.52 7.87
C GLU A 5 -3.48 -4.48 6.73
N ILE A 6 -2.49 -3.58 6.66
CA ILE A 6 -2.41 -2.59 5.59
C ILE A 6 -1.75 -3.21 4.36
N ARG A 7 -2.44 -3.17 3.22
CA ARG A 7 -1.88 -3.55 1.93
C ARG A 7 -0.92 -2.48 1.42
N TYR A 8 0.25 -2.90 0.98
CA TYR A 8 1.24 -2.06 0.33
C TYR A 8 1.67 -2.65 -1.00
N ARG A 9 1.88 -1.80 -2.00
CA ARG A 9 2.34 -2.21 -3.32
C ARG A 9 3.84 -1.95 -3.44
N CYS A 10 4.61 -2.96 -3.87
CA CYS A 10 6.01 -2.80 -4.23
C CYS A 10 6.14 -1.88 -5.46
N VAL A 11 6.99 -0.86 -5.36
CA VAL A 11 7.21 0.10 -6.46
C VAL A 11 7.89 -0.56 -7.66
N ARG A 12 8.76 -1.55 -7.44
CA ARG A 12 9.52 -2.21 -8.50
C ARG A 12 8.70 -3.24 -9.28
N CYS A 13 8.12 -4.24 -8.60
CA CYS A 13 7.47 -5.37 -9.27
C CYS A 13 5.93 -5.35 -9.20
N GLY A 14 5.34 -4.38 -8.50
CA GLY A 14 3.89 -4.24 -8.34
C GLY A 14 3.24 -5.27 -7.41
N HIS A 15 4.00 -6.18 -6.81
CA HIS A 15 3.47 -7.17 -5.87
C HIS A 15 2.82 -6.48 -4.65
N ILE A 16 1.66 -6.98 -4.23
CA ILE A 16 0.95 -6.49 -3.05
C ILE A 16 1.40 -7.31 -1.85
N GLU A 17 1.96 -6.63 -0.88
CA GLU A 17 2.39 -7.16 0.41
C GLU A 17 1.41 -6.77 1.51
N TRP A 18 1.25 -7.66 2.46
CA TRP A 18 0.55 -7.40 3.71
C TRP A 18 1.60 -7.01 4.76
N ILE A 19 1.58 -5.76 5.19
CA ILE A 19 2.58 -5.24 6.13
C ILE A 19 1.88 -4.93 7.46
N GLU A 20 2.26 -5.67 8.49
CA GLU A 20 1.87 -5.40 9.87
C GLU A 20 2.44 -4.06 10.36
N ILE A 21 1.59 -3.29 11.03
CA ILE A 21 1.96 -2.00 11.62
C ILE A 21 3.03 -2.22 12.70
N GLY A 22 4.07 -1.38 12.72
CA GLY A 22 5.09 -1.38 13.76
C GLY A 22 6.27 -2.31 13.51
N THR A 23 6.29 -3.03 12.40
CA THR A 23 7.39 -3.93 12.03
C THR A 23 8.38 -3.25 11.07
N THR A 24 9.69 -3.38 11.32
CA THR A 24 10.76 -2.79 10.50
C THR A 24 11.38 -3.82 9.55
N GLY A 25 12.23 -3.37 8.63
CA GLY A 25 13.05 -4.27 7.81
C GLY A 25 12.35 -4.97 6.65
N LYS A 26 11.19 -4.47 6.20
CA LYS A 26 10.41 -5.13 5.15
C LYS A 26 11.10 -5.11 3.79
N SER A 27 10.97 -6.22 3.08
CA SER A 27 11.39 -6.41 1.69
C SER A 27 10.30 -7.19 0.96
N CYS A 28 10.18 -6.96 -0.35
CA CYS A 28 9.14 -7.56 -1.15
C CYS A 28 9.45 -9.05 -1.37
N HIS A 29 8.52 -9.94 -1.02
CA HIS A 29 8.70 -11.39 -1.12
C HIS A 29 8.92 -11.84 -2.57
N LYS A 30 8.43 -11.08 -3.55
CA LYS A 30 8.61 -11.39 -4.97
C LYS A 30 9.96 -10.96 -5.55
N CYS A 31 10.53 -9.83 -5.12
CA CYS A 31 11.70 -9.24 -5.80
C CYS A 31 12.79 -8.67 -4.88
N GLY A 32 12.65 -8.78 -3.56
CA GLY A 32 13.61 -8.27 -2.57
C GLY A 32 13.66 -6.75 -2.41
N TYR A 33 12.91 -5.98 -3.22
CA TYR A 33 12.91 -4.52 -3.13
C TYR A 33 12.22 -4.01 -1.85
N ARG A 34 12.65 -2.85 -1.34
CA ARG A 34 12.27 -2.38 0.01
C ARG A 34 11.42 -1.11 0.04
N ILE A 35 11.07 -0.58 -1.12
CA ILE A 35 10.19 0.60 -1.23
C ILE A 35 8.79 0.18 -1.62
N PHE A 36 7.83 0.64 -0.84
CA PHE A 36 6.43 0.30 -0.92
C PHE A 36 5.57 1.56 -0.92
N VAL A 37 4.43 1.52 -1.59
CA VAL A 37 3.43 2.60 -1.61
C VAL A 37 2.10 2.08 -1.13
N LYS A 38 1.38 2.90 -0.35
CA LYS A 38 -0.01 2.61 0.01
C LYS A 38 -0.88 2.83 -1.23
N PRO A 39 -1.61 1.82 -1.73
CA PRO A 39 -2.50 2.01 -2.86
C PRO A 39 -3.58 3.03 -2.52
N ARG A 40 -4.08 3.75 -3.52
CA ARG A 40 -5.24 4.62 -3.32
C ARG A 40 -6.42 3.77 -2.84
N LYS A 41 -7.27 4.36 -2.00
CA LYS A 41 -8.56 3.77 -1.68
C LYS A 41 -9.36 3.64 -2.98
N GLU A 42 -9.95 2.48 -3.19
CA GLU A 42 -10.86 2.20 -4.30
C GLU A 42 -12.31 2.45 -3.87
N GLY A 43 -13.22 2.60 -4.83
CA GLY A 43 -14.64 2.82 -4.56
C GLY A 43 -14.99 4.24 -4.11
N PRO A 44 -16.22 4.45 -3.62
CA PRO A 44 -16.75 5.76 -3.25
C PRO A 44 -15.89 6.50 -2.21
N ASP A 45 -15.30 5.76 -1.25
CA ASP A 45 -14.41 6.30 -0.21
C ASP A 45 -13.02 6.75 -0.74
N GLY A 46 -12.71 6.41 -1.98
CA GLY A 46 -11.49 6.82 -2.69
C GLY A 46 -11.64 8.13 -3.47
N ILE A 47 -12.87 8.59 -3.69
CA ILE A 47 -13.15 9.79 -4.48
C ILE A 47 -12.92 11.01 -3.59
N LYS A 48 -12.02 11.89 -4.04
CA LYS A 48 -11.82 13.21 -3.43
C LYS A 48 -12.27 14.28 -4.41
N THR A 49 -13.34 14.99 -4.07
CA THR A 49 -13.78 16.18 -4.82
C THR A 49 -12.89 17.34 -4.46
N LEU A 50 -12.13 17.84 -5.43
CA LEU A 50 -11.26 19.01 -5.29
C LEU A 50 -11.89 20.16 -6.08
N ARG A 51 -11.84 21.40 -5.55
CA ARG A 51 -12.22 22.60 -6.30
C ARG A 51 -11.03 23.05 -7.14
N ALA A 52 -11.27 23.38 -8.41
CA ALA A 52 -10.30 24.07 -9.24
C ALA A 52 -10.44 25.57 -8.96
N GLU A 53 -9.37 26.20 -8.48
CA GLU A 53 -9.25 27.66 -8.35
C GLU A 53 -8.93 28.31 -9.70
#